data_AF-A0A0V0JBR0-F1
#
_entry.id   AF-A0A0V0JBR0-F1
#
_cell.length_a   1.000
_cell.length_b   1.000
_cell.length_c   1.000
_cell.angle_alpha   90.00
_cell.angle_beta   90.00
_cell.angle_gamma   90.00
#
_symmetry.space_group_name_H-M   'P 1'
#
loop_
_entity.id
_entity.type
_entity.pdbx_description
1 polymer ?
#
loop_
_entity_poly.entity_id
_entity_poly.type
_entity_poly.pdbx_seq_one_letter_code
_entity_poly.pdbx_strand_id
1 'polypeptide(L)'
;TFICTKDKYKTVPHVHEGVQGTLGRWISPEDMEKHSQDRFPGCMAGRMMYVIPYSMGPIGSPLSKYGVQLTDSNYVVLCMRIMTRVSPKVFEIIKKSGKFVRCVHSVGLPRPHKDKVVNHWPCNPEKTLIAHIPDQRLILSFGSG
;
A
#
# COMPACT_ATOMS: atom_id res chain seq x y z
N THR A 1 -1.11 -10.51 -3.89
CA THR A 1 -2.14 -9.47 -3.71
C THR A 1 -3.34 -10.05 -3.00
N PHE A 2 -3.83 -9.40 -1.95
CA PHE A 2 -4.90 -9.88 -1.08
C PHE A 2 -5.83 -8.73 -0.65
N ILE A 3 -7.03 -9.09 -0.22
CA ILE A 3 -7.96 -8.22 0.50
C ILE A 3 -8.22 -8.85 1.87
N CYS A 4 -8.13 -8.03 2.92
CA CYS A 4 -8.29 -8.43 4.31
C CYS A 4 -9.63 -7.92 4.84
N THR A 5 -10.52 -8.85 5.15
CA THR A 5 -11.82 -8.60 5.79
C THR A 5 -12.04 -9.61 6.91
N LYS A 6 -12.80 -9.25 7.96
CA LYS A 6 -13.12 -10.18 9.07
C LYS A 6 -13.82 -11.44 8.57
N ASP A 7 -14.76 -11.27 7.65
CA ASP A 7 -15.47 -12.35 6.99
C ASP A 7 -14.88 -12.54 5.59
N LYS A 8 -14.45 -13.77 5.28
CA LYS A 8 -13.93 -14.19 3.98
C LYS A 8 -14.91 -13.90 2.85
N TYR A 9 -16.19 -14.10 3.09
CA TYR A 9 -17.21 -14.06 2.04
C TYR A 9 -17.66 -12.63 1.69
N LYS A 10 -17.21 -11.62 2.45
CA LYS A 10 -17.25 -10.22 2.02
C LYS A 10 -16.23 -9.87 0.93
N THR A 11 -15.24 -10.74 0.71
CA THR A 11 -14.16 -10.53 -0.26
C THR A 11 -14.28 -11.47 -1.46
N VAL A 12 -14.53 -12.77 -1.23
CA VAL A 12 -14.59 -13.79 -2.28
C VAL A 12 -15.87 -14.61 -2.17
N PRO A 13 -16.44 -15.10 -3.29
CA PRO A 13 -17.62 -15.95 -3.24
C PRO A 13 -17.31 -17.32 -2.64
N HIS A 14 -18.38 -18.07 -2.33
CA HIS A 14 -18.28 -19.49 -2.06
C HIS A 14 -17.83 -20.23 -3.34
N VAL A 15 -16.98 -21.22 -3.15
CA VAL A 15 -16.49 -22.12 -4.21
C VAL A 15 -16.65 -23.54 -3.72
N HIS A 16 -16.75 -24.49 -4.66
CA HIS A 16 -16.75 -25.92 -4.33
C HIS A 16 -15.44 -26.31 -3.64
N GLU A 17 -15.50 -27.39 -2.85
CA GLU A 17 -14.33 -27.95 -2.18
C GLU A 17 -13.23 -28.32 -3.20
N GLY A 18 -11.98 -28.03 -2.85
CA GLY A 18 -10.83 -28.23 -3.75
C GLY A 18 -10.67 -27.20 -4.87
N VAL A 19 -11.65 -26.31 -5.09
CA VAL A 19 -11.56 -25.27 -6.13
C VAL A 19 -10.94 -24.00 -5.56
N GLN A 20 -9.88 -23.52 -6.21
CA GLN A 20 -9.33 -22.20 -5.93
C GLN A 20 -10.09 -21.14 -6.74
N GLY A 21 -10.75 -20.20 -6.05
CA GLY A 21 -11.43 -19.09 -6.70
C GLY A 21 -10.47 -18.15 -7.44
N THR A 22 -10.90 -17.63 -8.59
CA THR A 22 -10.13 -16.71 -9.45
C THR A 22 -10.53 -15.24 -9.30
N LEU A 23 -11.62 -14.95 -8.56
CA LEU A 23 -12.21 -13.62 -8.42
C LEU A 23 -11.58 -12.76 -7.30
N GLY A 24 -10.56 -13.28 -6.63
CA GLY A 24 -9.85 -12.56 -5.58
C GLY A 24 -9.13 -13.49 -4.63
N ARG A 25 -8.27 -12.91 -3.78
CA ARG A 25 -7.58 -13.64 -2.71
C ARG A 25 -7.88 -12.95 -1.40
N TRP A 26 -8.50 -13.69 -0.50
CA TRP A 26 -8.75 -13.23 0.86
C TRP A 26 -7.58 -13.61 1.78
N ILE A 27 -7.33 -12.79 2.80
CA ILE A 27 -6.44 -13.09 3.92
C ILE A 27 -7.14 -12.71 5.23
N SER A 28 -6.93 -13.50 6.28
CA SER A 28 -7.49 -13.23 7.61
C SER A 28 -6.82 -11.98 8.22
N PRO A 29 -7.51 -11.23 9.11
CA PRO A 29 -6.89 -10.13 9.85
C PRO A 29 -5.67 -10.58 10.69
N GLU A 30 -5.73 -11.77 11.26
CA GLU A 30 -4.66 -12.34 12.09
C GLU A 30 -3.41 -12.64 11.26
N ASP A 31 -3.56 -13.27 10.09
CA ASP A 31 -2.43 -13.57 9.21
C ASP A 31 -1.89 -12.29 8.57
N MET A 32 -2.76 -11.33 8.24
CA MET A 32 -2.35 -10.01 7.77
C MET A 32 -1.48 -9.30 8.80
N GLU A 33 -1.83 -9.34 10.08
CA GLU A 33 -1.01 -8.76 11.14
C GLU A 33 0.36 -9.45 11.26
N LYS A 34 0.40 -10.78 11.25
CA LYS A 34 1.67 -11.54 11.24
C LYS A 34 2.56 -11.13 10.07
N HIS A 35 1.99 -11.04 8.88
CA HIS A 35 2.73 -10.62 7.68
C HIS A 35 3.22 -9.17 7.77
N SER A 36 2.45 -8.28 8.40
CA SER A 36 2.83 -6.89 8.64
C SER A 36 4.05 -6.80 9.56
N GLN A 37 4.01 -7.51 10.70
CA GLN A 37 5.10 -7.55 11.68
C GLN A 37 6.38 -8.20 11.13
N ASP A 38 6.27 -9.18 10.23
CA ASP A 38 7.42 -9.80 9.56
C ASP A 38 8.08 -8.88 8.50
N ARG A 39 7.41 -7.81 8.07
CA ARG A 39 7.84 -6.99 6.91
C ARG A 39 8.20 -5.56 7.26
N PHE A 40 7.29 -4.84 7.91
CA PHE A 40 7.40 -3.38 8.03
C PHE A 40 8.34 -2.85 9.12
N PRO A 41 8.56 -3.53 10.26
CA PRO A 41 9.52 -3.05 11.26
C PRO A 41 10.91 -2.84 10.66
N GLY A 42 11.42 -1.61 10.73
CA GLY A 42 12.75 -1.25 10.21
C GLY A 42 12.92 -1.29 8.68
N CYS A 43 11.86 -1.53 7.90
CA CYS A 43 11.98 -1.75 6.45
C CYS A 43 12.58 -0.57 5.65
N MET A 44 12.44 0.65 6.18
CA MET A 44 12.97 1.87 5.58
C MET A 44 14.27 2.36 6.22
N ALA A 45 14.93 1.55 7.08
CA ALA A 45 16.16 1.97 7.75
C ALA A 45 17.21 2.46 6.73
N GLY A 46 17.81 3.62 7.00
CA GLY A 46 18.77 4.26 6.09
C GLY A 46 18.20 4.74 4.75
N ARG A 47 16.87 4.79 4.59
CA ARG A 47 16.17 5.37 3.44
C ARG A 47 15.28 6.54 3.87
N MET A 48 15.00 7.43 2.94
CA MET A 48 14.05 8.51 3.15
C MET A 48 12.62 7.99 3.03
N MET A 49 11.77 8.29 4.00
CA MET A 49 10.33 8.10 3.89
C MET A 49 9.71 9.36 3.27
N TYR A 50 9.17 9.24 2.06
CA TYR A 50 8.41 10.30 1.41
C TYR A 50 6.95 10.26 1.84
N VAL A 51 6.34 11.42 2.02
CA VAL A 51 4.92 11.59 2.30
C VAL A 51 4.25 12.24 1.09
N ILE A 52 3.36 11.51 0.43
CA ILE A 52 2.72 11.94 -0.83
C ILE A 52 1.23 12.18 -0.58
N PRO A 53 0.78 13.43 -0.39
CA PRO A 53 -0.64 13.75 -0.36
C PRO A 53 -1.19 13.82 -1.79
N TYR A 54 -2.20 13.01 -2.10
CA TYR A 54 -2.75 12.93 -3.46
C TYR A 54 -4.27 12.96 -3.52
N SER A 55 -4.79 13.42 -4.65
CA SER A 55 -6.21 13.37 -5.01
C SER A 55 -6.45 12.47 -6.22
N MET A 56 -7.40 11.54 -6.07
CA MET A 56 -7.98 10.75 -7.15
C MET A 56 -9.20 11.50 -7.70
N GLY A 57 -8.95 12.29 -8.75
CA GLY A 57 -9.89 13.24 -9.33
C GLY A 57 -9.47 14.70 -9.12
N PRO A 58 -10.16 15.68 -9.74
CA PRO A 58 -9.88 17.11 -9.55
C PRO A 58 -9.97 17.50 -8.07
N ILE A 59 -9.01 18.29 -7.58
CA ILE A 59 -8.99 18.72 -6.18
C ILE A 59 -10.24 19.58 -5.91
N GLY A 60 -11.00 19.22 -4.87
CA GLY A 60 -12.25 19.90 -4.50
C GLY A 60 -13.52 19.36 -5.17
N SER A 61 -13.40 18.44 -6.14
CA SER A 61 -14.59 17.79 -6.71
C SER A 61 -15.32 16.95 -5.65
N PRO A 62 -16.67 16.93 -5.65
CA PRO A 62 -17.46 16.13 -4.71
C PRO A 62 -17.25 14.62 -4.85
N LEU A 63 -16.79 14.16 -6.02
CA LEU A 63 -16.50 12.74 -6.29
C LEU A 63 -15.06 12.35 -5.95
N SER A 64 -14.16 13.32 -5.76
CA SER A 64 -12.75 13.05 -5.50
C SER A 64 -12.54 12.32 -4.17
N LYS A 65 -11.57 11.42 -4.18
CA LYS A 65 -11.07 10.74 -2.98
C LYS A 65 -9.62 11.13 -2.73
N TYR A 66 -9.30 11.33 -1.46
CA TYR A 66 -7.98 11.79 -1.04
C TYR A 66 -7.23 10.66 -0.35
N GLY A 67 -5.92 10.63 -0.52
CA GLY A 67 -5.04 9.65 0.11
C GLY A 67 -3.71 10.28 0.50
N VAL A 68 -3.02 9.58 1.40
CA VAL A 68 -1.63 9.87 1.75
C VAL A 68 -0.85 8.58 1.60
N GLN A 69 0.16 8.61 0.74
CA GLN A 69 1.07 7.47 0.55
C GLN A 69 2.42 7.75 1.21
N LEU A 70 2.83 6.83 2.06
CA LEU A 70 4.20 6.72 2.57
C LEU A 70 4.97 5.78 1.65
N THR A 71 6.17 6.17 1.22
CA THR A 71 7.03 5.33 0.38
C THR A 71 8.51 5.59 0.64
N ASP A 72 9.35 4.58 0.52
CA ASP A 72 10.82 4.71 0.50
C ASP A 72 11.43 4.70 -0.92
N SER A 73 10.58 4.79 -1.94
CA SER A 73 10.95 4.79 -3.37
C SER A 73 10.73 6.17 -4.00
N ASN A 74 11.81 6.77 -4.50
CA ASN A 74 11.76 8.01 -5.29
C ASN A 74 11.08 7.79 -6.65
N TYR A 75 11.22 6.60 -7.25
CA TYR A 75 10.49 6.22 -8.47
C TYR A 75 8.98 6.33 -8.25
N VAL A 76 8.47 5.77 -7.14
CA VAL A 76 7.05 5.87 -6.78
C VAL A 76 6.60 7.31 -6.62
N VAL A 77 7.41 8.20 -6.00
CA VAL A 77 7.08 9.63 -5.87
C VAL A 77 6.88 10.28 -7.24
N LEU A 78 7.79 10.02 -8.18
CA LEU A 78 7.73 10.59 -9.53
C LEU A 78 6.51 10.08 -10.30
N CYS A 79 6.26 8.78 -10.26
CA CYS A 79 5.09 8.18 -10.90
C CYS A 79 3.78 8.68 -10.29
N MET A 80 3.69 8.77 -8.96
CA MET A 80 2.50 9.29 -8.27
C MET A 80 2.20 10.74 -8.65
N ARG A 81 3.23 11.57 -8.84
CA ARG A 81 3.07 12.96 -9.28
C ARG A 81 2.47 13.07 -10.69
N ILE A 82 2.74 12.10 -11.57
CA ILE A 82 2.18 12.05 -12.93
C ILE A 82 0.76 11.47 -12.90
N MET A 83 0.56 10.34 -12.21
CA MET A 83 -0.68 9.57 -12.26
C MET A 83 -1.80 10.17 -11.41
N THR A 84 -1.46 11.00 -10.42
CA THR A 84 -2.40 11.59 -9.47
C THR A 84 -2.16 13.08 -9.30
N ARG A 85 -3.07 13.79 -8.61
CA ARG A 85 -2.87 15.20 -8.28
C ARG A 85 -2.18 15.30 -6.93
N VAL A 86 -0.85 15.41 -6.94
CA VAL A 86 -0.04 15.63 -5.74
C VAL A 86 0.02 17.13 -5.44
N SER A 87 -0.53 17.54 -4.29
CA SER A 87 -0.59 18.96 -3.92
C SER A 87 -0.71 19.15 -2.40
N PRO A 88 -0.05 20.16 -1.81
CA PRO A 88 -0.27 20.54 -0.42
C PRO A 88 -1.73 20.87 -0.09
N LYS A 89 -2.52 21.35 -1.08
CA LYS A 89 -3.95 21.63 -0.91
C LYS A 89 -4.75 20.40 -0.47
N VAL A 90 -4.27 19.19 -0.76
CA VAL A 90 -4.90 17.95 -0.31
C VAL A 90 -4.87 17.85 1.22
N PHE A 91 -3.80 18.29 1.89
CA PHE A 91 -3.75 18.29 3.36
C PHE A 91 -4.81 19.20 3.98
N GLU A 92 -5.07 20.36 3.40
CA GLU A 92 -6.13 21.27 3.88
C GLU A 92 -7.52 20.62 3.81
N ILE A 93 -7.78 19.82 2.78
CA ILE A 93 -9.05 19.09 2.63
C ILE A 93 -9.13 17.91 3.60
N ILE A 94 -8.02 17.18 3.78
CA ILE A 94 -7.94 16.07 4.74
C ILE A 94 -8.16 16.61 6.17
N LYS A 95 -7.54 17.74 6.53
CA LYS A 95 -7.70 18.39 7.84
C LYS A 95 -9.15 18.73 8.14
N LYS A 96 -9.92 19.18 7.15
CA LYS A 96 -11.35 19.52 7.29
C LYS A 96 -12.25 18.29 7.39
N SER A 97 -11.98 17.25 6.59
CA SER A 97 -12.86 16.08 6.48
C SER A 97 -12.52 14.93 7.43
N GLY A 98 -11.28 14.88 7.91
CA GLY A 98 -10.73 13.77 8.70
C GLY A 98 -10.65 12.43 7.96
N LYS A 99 -10.95 12.40 6.65
CA LYS A 99 -11.13 11.16 5.88
C LYS A 99 -10.16 11.11 4.70
N PHE A 100 -9.32 10.08 4.68
CA PHE A 100 -8.42 9.78 3.57
C PHE A 100 -8.11 8.27 3.53
N VAL A 101 -7.59 7.80 2.39
CA VAL A 101 -7.02 6.45 2.27
C VAL A 101 -5.57 6.51 2.73
N ARG A 102 -5.24 5.65 3.69
CA ARG A 102 -3.87 5.44 4.18
C ARG A 102 -3.18 4.46 3.26
N CYS A 103 -2.04 4.84 2.69
CA CYS A 103 -1.26 3.96 1.83
C CYS A 103 0.17 3.87 2.40
N VAL A 104 0.63 2.66 2.70
CA VAL A 104 2.01 2.41 3.15
C VAL A 104 2.67 1.52 2.13
N HIS A 105 3.79 1.98 1.58
CA HIS A 105 4.58 1.30 0.58
C HIS A 105 6.03 1.21 1.06
N SER A 106 6.66 0.06 0.91
CA SER A 106 8.12 -0.06 1.02
C SER A 106 8.64 -1.05 -0.02
N VAL A 107 9.80 -0.75 -0.61
CA VAL A 107 10.52 -1.70 -1.46
C VAL A 107 11.09 -2.88 -0.67
N GLY A 108 11.10 -2.79 0.66
CA GLY A 108 11.46 -3.90 1.55
C GLY A 108 12.95 -4.23 1.61
N LEU A 109 13.81 -3.22 1.40
CA LEU A 109 15.27 -3.40 1.34
C LEU A 109 16.01 -2.33 2.18
N PRO A 110 16.01 -2.42 3.52
CA PRO A 110 16.69 -1.45 4.40
C PRO A 110 18.20 -1.37 4.16
N ARG A 111 18.85 -0.31 4.63
CA ARG A 111 20.31 -0.09 4.53
C ARG A 111 20.99 -0.21 5.90
N PRO A 112 22.19 -0.80 5.97
CA PRO A 112 22.89 -1.49 4.87
C PRO A 112 22.21 -2.82 4.52
N HIS A 113 22.24 -3.21 3.24
CA HIS A 113 21.81 -4.54 2.78
C HIS A 113 23.04 -5.31 2.28
N LYS A 114 23.01 -6.64 2.43
CA LYS A 114 24.15 -7.51 2.09
C LYS A 114 24.20 -7.86 0.60
N ASP A 115 23.04 -8.02 -0.01
CA ASP A 115 22.92 -8.53 -1.39
C ASP A 115 23.15 -7.43 -2.43
N LYS A 116 23.62 -7.83 -3.61
CA LYS A 116 23.78 -6.89 -4.73
C LYS A 116 22.41 -6.47 -5.27
N VAL A 117 22.16 -5.16 -5.35
CA VAL A 117 20.99 -4.63 -6.05
C VAL A 117 21.15 -4.80 -7.55
N VAL A 118 20.27 -5.57 -8.18
CA VAL A 118 20.24 -5.78 -9.63
C VAL A 118 19.65 -4.55 -10.31
N ASN A 119 20.30 -4.06 -11.36
CA ASN A 119 19.84 -2.92 -12.20
C ASN A 119 19.50 -1.63 -11.42
N HIS A 120 20.10 -1.43 -10.24
CA HIS A 120 19.75 -0.33 -9.33
C HIS A 120 18.26 -0.31 -8.90
N TRP A 121 17.57 -1.46 -8.97
CA TRP A 121 16.17 -1.60 -8.62
C TRP A 121 16.01 -2.31 -7.26
N PRO A 122 15.78 -1.58 -6.15
CA PRO A 122 15.55 -2.22 -4.86
C PRO A 122 14.17 -2.89 -4.84
N CYS A 123 14.13 -4.17 -4.48
CA CYS A 123 12.91 -4.92 -4.29
C CYS A 123 13.16 -6.10 -3.32
N ASN A 124 12.07 -6.74 -2.87
CA ASN A 124 12.07 -7.97 -2.10
C ASN A 124 11.02 -8.94 -2.68
N PRO A 125 11.37 -9.67 -3.76
CA PRO A 125 10.43 -10.55 -4.45
C PRO A 125 9.85 -11.65 -3.55
N GLU A 126 10.68 -12.25 -2.69
CA GLU A 126 10.29 -13.36 -1.81
C GLU A 126 9.21 -12.95 -0.80
N LYS A 127 9.29 -11.73 -0.25
CA LYS A 127 8.32 -11.22 0.72
C LYS A 127 7.24 -10.32 0.10
N THR A 128 7.14 -10.24 -1.22
CA THR A 128 6.20 -9.32 -1.89
C THR A 128 4.77 -9.53 -1.41
N LEU A 129 4.15 -8.46 -0.92
CA LEU A 129 2.79 -8.46 -0.42
C LEU A 129 2.10 -7.16 -0.78
N ILE A 130 0.94 -7.26 -1.41
CA ILE A 130 0.03 -6.14 -1.66
C ILE A 130 -1.28 -6.49 -1.00
N ALA A 131 -1.68 -5.72 0.00
CA ALA A 131 -2.85 -5.97 0.83
C ALA A 131 -3.75 -4.73 0.91
N HIS A 132 -5.05 -4.97 0.85
CA HIS A 132 -6.08 -3.95 0.98
C HIS A 132 -6.93 -4.26 2.21
N ILE A 133 -7.12 -3.29 3.09
CA ILE A 133 -7.89 -3.42 4.33
C ILE A 133 -9.01 -2.37 4.31
N PRO A 134 -10.16 -2.67 3.65
CA PRO A 134 -11.21 -1.69 3.37
C PRO A 134 -11.80 -1.05 4.62
N ASP A 135 -12.07 -1.85 5.66
CA ASP A 135 -12.64 -1.39 6.94
C ASP A 135 -11.75 -0.34 7.62
N GLN A 136 -10.45 -0.36 7.32
CA GLN A 136 -9.46 0.56 7.85
C GLN A 136 -9.08 1.67 6.85
N ARG A 137 -9.61 1.67 5.62
CA ARG A 137 -9.17 2.55 4.53
C ARG A 137 -7.65 2.51 4.35
N LEU A 138 -7.07 1.31 4.42
CA LEU A 138 -5.64 1.11 4.44
C LEU A 138 -5.21 0.22 3.28
N ILE A 139 -4.13 0.62 2.61
CA ILE A 139 -3.42 -0.18 1.62
C ILE A 139 -2.00 -0.37 2.16
N LEU A 140 -1.54 -1.61 2.21
CA LEU A 140 -0.17 -1.99 2.56
C LEU A 140 0.47 -2.66 1.34
N SER A 141 1.61 -2.15 0.90
CA SER A 141 2.39 -2.71 -0.19
C SER A 141 3.85 -2.87 0.24
N PHE A 142 4.43 -4.04 0.02
CA PHE A 142 5.78 -4.38 0.43
C PHE A 142 6.50 -5.18 -0.66
N GLY A 143 7.77 -4.89 -0.88
CA GLY A 143 8.70 -5.72 -1.64
C GLY A 143 8.68 -5.51 -3.16
N SER A 144 7.72 -4.76 -3.69
CA SER A 144 7.66 -4.35 -5.09
C SER A 144 7.88 -2.85 -5.19
N GLY A 145 8.47 -2.37 -6.30
CA GLY A 145 8.94 -0.98 -6.46
C GLY A 145 8.07 -0.11 -7.35
#